data_AF-A0A534CVP6-F1
#
_entry.id   AF-A0A534CVP6-F1
#
_cell.length_a   1.000
_cell.length_b   1.000
_cell.length_c   1.000
_cell.angle_alpha   90.00
_cell.angle_beta   90.00
_cell.angle_gamma   90.00
#
_symmetry.space_group_name_H-M   'P 1'
#
loop_
_entity.id
_entity.type
_entity.pdbx_description
1 polymer ?
#
loop_
_entity_poly.entity_id
_entity_poly.type
_entity_poly.pdbx_seq_one_letter_code
_entity_poly.pdbx_strand_id
1 'polypeptide(L)'
;MVPEPGYIVFYTNYLSIKGRQLKDNPRAAAVMHWDALHRQVRIEGEILPAPASDSDAYFASRPWQSRVGAWASEQSEPIASRAALLEAVGAAAKRFGVPGPGSAGADDSVRANIPRPPHWGGYRLWADAVELWVEGEAR
;
A
#
# COMPACT_ATOMS: atom_id res chain seq x y z
N MET A 1 -21.10 0.57 -18.44
CA MET A 1 -20.21 0.99 -17.34
C MET A 1 -20.75 0.30 -16.10
N VAL A 2 -19.96 -0.56 -15.45
CA VAL A 2 -20.40 -1.18 -14.19
C VAL A 2 -20.38 -0.07 -13.13
N PRO A 3 -21.50 0.25 -12.45
CA PRO A 3 -21.57 1.39 -11.53
C PRO A 3 -20.60 1.26 -10.34
N GLU A 4 -20.39 0.01 -9.90
CA GLU A 4 -19.43 -0.32 -8.85
C GLU A 4 -18.44 -1.37 -9.38
N PRO A 5 -17.14 -1.04 -9.45
CA PRO A 5 -16.14 -2.00 -9.88
C PRO A 5 -16.08 -3.20 -8.92
N GLY A 6 -16.15 -4.42 -9.46
CA GLY A 6 -16.08 -5.67 -8.69
C GLY A 6 -14.68 -6.06 -8.22
N TYR A 7 -13.88 -5.10 -7.75
CA TYR A 7 -12.53 -5.35 -7.25
C TYR A 7 -12.29 -4.66 -5.90
N ILE A 8 -11.34 -5.19 -5.13
CA ILE A 8 -10.72 -4.46 -4.02
C ILE A 8 -9.35 -3.92 -4.44
N VAL A 9 -8.93 -2.80 -3.85
CA VAL A 9 -7.64 -2.17 -4.17
C VAL A 9 -6.76 -2.11 -2.93
N PHE A 10 -5.47 -2.40 -3.10
CA PHE A 10 -4.44 -2.08 -2.11
C PHE A 10 -3.21 -1.50 -2.82
N TYR A 11 -2.38 -0.77 -2.07
CA TYR A 11 -1.22 -0.08 -2.60
C TYR A 11 0.07 -0.57 -1.96
N THR A 12 1.11 -0.76 -2.75
CA THR A 12 2.36 -1.36 -2.29
C THR A 12 3.54 -0.97 -3.18
N ASN A 13 4.73 -1.49 -2.84
CA ASN A 13 5.91 -1.40 -3.70
C ASN A 13 5.94 -2.61 -4.66
N TYR A 14 5.92 -2.34 -5.97
CA TYR A 14 5.96 -3.34 -7.04
C TYR A 14 7.24 -4.18 -7.04
N LEU A 15 8.34 -3.66 -6.48
CA LEU A 15 9.60 -4.39 -6.34
C LEU A 15 9.67 -5.26 -5.09
N SER A 16 8.70 -5.18 -4.16
CA SER A 16 8.69 -6.02 -2.96
C SER A 16 8.47 -7.50 -3.28
N ILE A 17 8.67 -8.39 -2.30
CA ILE A 17 8.41 -9.84 -2.45
C ILE A 17 7.01 -10.10 -3.01
N LYS A 18 5.96 -9.49 -2.41
CA LYS A 18 4.59 -9.63 -2.90
C LYS A 18 4.43 -9.06 -4.31
N GLY A 19 5.07 -7.92 -4.62
CA GLY A 19 4.99 -7.30 -5.94
C GLY A 19 5.57 -8.21 -7.03
N ARG A 20 6.71 -8.84 -6.75
CA ARG A 20 7.34 -9.84 -7.64
C ARG A 20 6.46 -11.08 -7.80
N GLN A 21 5.94 -11.63 -6.70
CA GLN A 21 5.03 -12.79 -6.73
C GLN A 21 3.77 -12.52 -7.57
N LEU A 22 3.15 -11.34 -7.41
CA LEU A 22 1.93 -10.98 -8.14
C LEU A 22 2.20 -10.69 -9.63
N LYS A 23 3.41 -10.24 -9.97
CA LYS A 23 3.84 -10.10 -11.36
C LYS A 23 4.00 -11.47 -12.04
N ASP A 24 4.60 -12.42 -11.32
CA ASP A 24 4.91 -13.74 -11.87
C ASP A 24 3.68 -14.67 -11.87
N ASN A 25 2.78 -14.51 -10.91
CA ASN A 25 1.52 -15.23 -10.80
C ASN A 25 0.38 -14.26 -10.40
N PRO A 26 -0.42 -13.76 -11.36
CA PRO A 26 -1.43 -12.73 -11.12
C PRO A 26 -2.73 -13.30 -10.52
N ARG A 27 -2.59 -14.08 -9.44
CA ARG A 27 -3.70 -14.61 -8.63
C ARG A 27 -3.47 -14.24 -7.18
N ALA A 28 -4.50 -13.75 -6.50
CA ALA A 28 -4.42 -13.41 -5.09
C ALA A 28 -5.70 -13.79 -4.35
N ALA A 29 -5.55 -13.90 -3.03
CA ALA A 29 -6.64 -13.99 -2.08
C ALA A 29 -6.48 -12.91 -1.02
N ALA A 30 -7.60 -12.36 -0.54
CA ALA A 30 -7.65 -11.41 0.56
C ALA A 30 -8.65 -11.89 1.61
N VAL A 31 -8.33 -11.66 2.87
CA VAL A 31 -9.19 -12.00 4.00
C VAL A 31 -9.45 -10.75 4.82
N MET A 32 -10.72 -10.42 5.01
CA MET A 32 -11.18 -9.45 6.00
C MET A 32 -11.72 -10.25 7.19
N HIS A 33 -11.08 -10.14 8.34
CA HIS A 33 -11.45 -10.87 9.55
C HIS A 33 -11.88 -9.89 10.63
N TRP A 34 -13.13 -10.04 11.10
CA TRP A 34 -13.70 -9.25 12.19
C TRP A 34 -14.00 -10.18 13.36
N ASP A 35 -13.00 -10.37 14.21
CA ASP A 35 -13.08 -11.23 15.39
C ASP A 35 -14.25 -10.84 16.32
N ALA A 36 -14.35 -9.57 16.69
CA ALA A 36 -15.44 -9.06 17.54
C ALA A 36 -16.86 -9.17 16.94
N LEU A 37 -16.96 -9.39 15.63
CA LEU A 37 -18.24 -9.62 14.94
C LEU A 37 -18.46 -11.10 14.60
N HIS A 38 -17.49 -11.96 14.92
CA HIS A 38 -17.48 -13.37 14.56
C HIS A 38 -17.76 -13.58 13.06
N ARG A 39 -17.10 -12.77 12.23
CA ARG A 39 -17.30 -12.72 10.77
C ARG A 39 -15.99 -12.73 10.00
N GLN A 40 -16.05 -13.30 8.81
CA GLN A 40 -14.94 -13.31 7.87
C GLN A 40 -15.45 -13.19 6.45
N VAL A 41 -14.71 -12.46 5.62
CA VAL A 41 -14.92 -12.40 4.18
C VAL A 41 -13.64 -12.79 3.48
N ARG A 42 -13.71 -13.77 2.57
CA ARG A 42 -12.60 -14.14 1.70
C ARG A 42 -12.93 -13.73 0.27
N ILE A 43 -11.95 -13.14 -0.41
CA ILE A 43 -12.07 -12.69 -1.80
C ILE A 43 -10.91 -13.31 -2.57
N GLU A 44 -11.20 -13.97 -3.67
CA GLU A 44 -10.21 -14.61 -4.53
C GLU A 44 -10.41 -14.18 -5.98
N GLY A 45 -9.31 -14.06 -6.73
CA GLY A 45 -9.38 -13.83 -8.16
C GLY A 45 -8.10 -13.33 -8.81
N GLU A 46 -8.24 -12.80 -10.02
CA GLU A 46 -7.16 -12.18 -10.78
C GLU A 46 -6.75 -10.83 -10.18
N ILE A 47 -5.45 -10.57 -10.16
CA ILE A 47 -4.90 -9.31 -9.64
C ILE A 47 -4.08 -8.59 -10.70
N LEU A 48 -4.45 -7.33 -10.96
CA LEU A 48 -3.86 -6.50 -12.00
C LEU A 48 -3.36 -5.19 -11.41
N PRO A 49 -2.26 -4.61 -11.93
CA PRO A 49 -1.86 -3.26 -11.56
C PRO A 49 -3.02 -2.27 -11.76
N ALA A 50 -3.23 -1.39 -10.79
CA ALA A 50 -4.17 -0.28 -10.95
C ALA A 50 -3.63 0.71 -12.00
N PRO A 51 -4.51 1.47 -12.68
CA PRO A 51 -4.09 2.58 -13.53
C PRO A 51 -3.13 3.52 -12.78
N ALA A 52 -2.16 4.06 -13.52
CA ALA A 52 -1.19 4.99 -12.95
C ALA A 52 -1.89 6.22 -12.32
N SER A 53 -2.95 6.72 -12.97
CA SER A 53 -3.78 7.83 -12.47
C SER A 53 -4.37 7.58 -11.08
N ASP A 54 -4.87 6.37 -10.83
CA ASP A 54 -5.44 5.99 -9.54
C ASP A 54 -4.36 5.92 -8.47
N SER A 55 -3.21 5.37 -8.84
CA SER A 55 -2.04 5.30 -7.97
C SER A 55 -1.51 6.70 -7.64
N ASP A 56 -1.47 7.60 -8.61
CA ASP A 56 -1.07 9.00 -8.43
C ASP A 56 -2.04 9.74 -7.50
N ALA A 57 -3.35 9.60 -7.75
CA ALA A 57 -4.40 10.23 -6.96
C ALA A 57 -4.37 9.75 -5.50
N TYR A 58 -4.32 8.44 -5.27
CA TYR A 58 -4.21 7.89 -3.92
C TYR A 58 -2.87 8.24 -3.27
N PHE A 59 -1.76 8.21 -4.00
CA PHE A 59 -0.47 8.61 -3.42
C PHE A 59 -0.50 10.06 -2.94
N ALA A 60 -1.07 10.97 -3.74
CA ALA A 60 -1.18 12.39 -3.40
C ALA A 60 -2.04 12.65 -2.15
N SER A 61 -3.03 11.80 -1.86
CA SER A 61 -3.87 11.93 -0.66
C SER A 61 -3.19 11.44 0.63
N ARG A 62 -2.03 10.77 0.54
CA ARG A 62 -1.32 10.24 1.71
C ARG A 62 -0.64 11.37 2.50
N PRO A 63 -0.52 11.23 3.84
CA PRO A 63 0.33 12.10 4.64
C PRO A 63 1.73 12.22 4.03
N TRP A 64 2.30 13.42 4.04
CA TRP A 64 3.58 13.67 3.37
C TRP A 64 4.71 12.78 3.94
N GLN A 65 4.67 12.46 5.24
CA GLN A 65 5.59 11.54 5.91
C GLN A 65 5.53 10.14 5.28
N SER A 66 4.31 9.67 4.97
CA SER A 66 4.07 8.40 4.29
C SER A 66 4.58 8.42 2.83
N ARG A 67 4.50 9.57 2.16
CA ARG A 67 5.05 9.75 0.81
C ARG A 67 6.58 9.75 0.81
N VAL A 68 7.22 10.39 1.80
CA VAL A 68 8.69 10.31 2.03
C VAL A 68 9.10 8.86 2.29
N GLY A 69 8.41 8.16 3.19
CA GLY A 69 8.72 6.77 3.52
C GLY A 69 8.66 5.83 2.32
N ALA A 70 7.74 6.08 1.38
CA ALA A 70 7.65 5.31 0.14
C ALA A 70 8.86 5.51 -0.80
N TRP A 71 9.53 6.66 -0.77
CA TRP A 71 10.79 6.89 -1.49
C TRP A 71 12.01 6.32 -0.79
N ALA A 72 11.99 6.30 0.55
CA ALA A 72 13.13 5.87 1.36
C ALA A 72 13.22 4.36 1.54
N SER A 73 12.09 3.64 1.48
CA SER A 73 12.03 2.22 1.79
C SER A 73 12.07 1.35 0.52
N GLU A 74 13.18 0.65 0.34
CA GLU A 74 13.29 -0.51 -0.54
C GLU A 74 12.58 -1.71 0.10
N GLN A 75 11.24 -1.69 0.04
CA GLN A 75 10.40 -2.65 0.74
C GLN A 75 10.78 -4.09 0.41
N SER A 76 11.04 -4.88 1.46
CA SER A 76 11.46 -6.30 1.40
C SER A 76 12.91 -6.56 1.02
N GLU A 77 13.76 -5.54 0.89
CA GLU A 77 15.20 -5.71 0.75
C GLU A 77 15.92 -5.67 2.12
N PRO A 78 17.03 -6.40 2.30
CA PRO A 78 17.83 -6.34 3.53
C PRO A 78 18.36 -4.93 3.79
N ILE A 79 18.37 -4.50 5.05
CA ILE A 79 18.96 -3.24 5.48
C ILE A 79 20.00 -3.46 6.57
N ALA A 80 21.08 -2.68 6.52
CA ALA A 80 22.21 -2.84 7.44
C ALA A 80 21.82 -2.57 8.90
N SER A 81 20.95 -1.59 9.15
CA SER A 81 20.50 -1.23 10.49
C SER A 81 19.28 -0.30 10.47
N ARG A 82 18.69 -0.07 11.65
CA ARG A 82 17.68 0.98 11.85
C ARG A 82 18.23 2.38 11.55
N ALA A 83 19.51 2.65 11.84
CA ALA A 83 20.12 3.95 11.56
C ALA A 83 20.18 4.22 10.05
N ALA A 84 20.56 3.21 9.25
CA ALA A 84 20.54 3.30 7.79
C ALA A 84 19.13 3.61 7.22
N LEU A 85 18.08 3.06 7.83
CA LEU A 85 16.70 3.39 7.44
C LEU A 85 16.37 4.87 7.71
N LEU A 86 16.75 5.39 8.87
CA LEU A 86 16.50 6.78 9.24
C LEU A 86 17.30 7.75 8.36
N GLU A 87 18.53 7.38 8.00
CA GLU A 87 19.35 8.14 7.04
C GLU A 87 18.69 8.18 5.65
N ALA A 88 18.19 7.05 5.15
CA ALA A 88 17.45 7.01 3.88
C ALA A 88 16.19 7.88 3.91
N VAL A 89 15.45 7.86 5.02
CA VAL A 89 14.28 8.74 5.25
C VAL A 89 14.70 10.22 5.26
N GLY A 90 15.78 10.56 5.96
CA GLY A 90 16.32 11.92 6.01
C GLY A 90 16.80 12.41 4.65
N ALA A 91 17.45 11.55 3.87
CA ALA A 91 17.89 11.83 2.51
C ALA A 91 16.70 12.08 1.57
N ALA A 92 15.65 11.26 1.66
CA ALA A 92 14.41 11.46 0.92
C ALA A 92 13.69 12.76 1.33
N ALA A 93 13.61 13.06 2.63
CA ALA A 93 13.03 14.31 3.12
C ALA A 93 13.78 15.53 2.58
N LYS A 94 15.12 15.52 2.67
CA LYS A 94 15.99 16.56 2.12
C LYS A 94 15.81 16.73 0.62
N ARG A 95 15.71 15.63 -0.13
CA ARG A 95 15.46 15.64 -1.58
C ARG A 95 14.19 16.40 -1.96
N PHE A 96 13.14 16.31 -1.15
CA PHE A 96 11.87 16.98 -1.42
C PHE A 96 11.67 18.27 -0.61
N GLY A 97 12.70 18.76 0.08
CA GLY A 97 12.65 20.01 0.83
C GLY A 97 11.67 19.99 2.00
N VAL A 98 11.44 18.82 2.62
CA VAL A 98 10.55 18.68 3.78
C VAL A 98 11.35 18.38 5.06
N PRO A 99 10.79 18.69 6.25
CA PRO A 99 11.38 18.28 7.52
C PRO A 99 11.55 16.75 7.60
N GLY A 100 12.48 16.29 8.44
CA GLY A 100 12.56 14.87 8.74
C GLY A 100 11.28 14.41 9.46
N PRO A 101 10.65 13.29 9.07
CA PRO A 101 9.49 12.78 9.81
C PRO A 101 9.81 12.62 11.31
N GLY A 102 9.00 13.23 12.17
CA GLY A 102 9.19 13.24 13.62
C GLY A 102 10.16 14.31 14.15
N SER A 103 10.73 15.18 13.29
CA SER A 103 11.51 16.34 13.74
C SER A 103 10.60 17.50 14.17
N ALA A 104 11.16 18.49 14.86
CA ALA A 104 10.47 19.76 15.10
C ALA A 104 10.01 20.38 13.76
N GLY A 105 8.75 20.85 13.70
CA GLY A 105 8.13 21.39 12.49
C GLY A 105 7.63 20.35 11.47
N ALA A 106 7.67 19.05 11.80
CA ALA A 106 7.17 17.97 10.95
C ALA A 106 5.67 17.67 11.18
N ASP A 107 4.84 18.71 11.28
CA ASP A 107 3.40 18.57 11.44
C ASP A 107 2.66 18.41 10.09
N ASP A 108 1.33 18.29 10.15
CA ASP A 108 0.49 18.05 8.97
C ASP A 108 0.22 19.31 8.12
N SER A 109 0.72 20.48 8.54
CA SER A 109 0.64 21.72 7.75
C SER A 109 1.66 21.76 6.61
N VAL A 110 2.70 20.90 6.65
CA VAL A 110 3.73 20.82 5.60
C VAL A 110 3.09 20.52 4.25
N ARG A 111 3.20 21.48 3.33
CA ARG A 111 2.79 21.33 1.93
C ARG A 111 4.02 21.09 1.06
N ALA A 112 4.12 19.90 0.48
CA ALA A 112 5.20 19.57 -0.45
C ALA A 112 4.70 18.71 -1.61
N ASN A 113 5.29 18.97 -2.78
CA ASN A 113 5.11 18.17 -3.97
C ASN A 113 6.06 16.98 -3.94
N ILE A 114 5.63 15.89 -3.30
CA ILE A 114 6.33 14.61 -3.30
C ILE A 114 5.62 13.72 -4.34
N PRO A 115 6.20 13.50 -5.53
CA PRO A 115 5.59 12.66 -6.55
C PRO A 115 5.63 11.18 -6.14
N ARG A 116 4.77 10.35 -6.74
CA ARG A 116 4.79 8.90 -6.53
C ARG A 116 6.10 8.31 -7.09
N PRO A 117 6.79 7.42 -6.35
CA PRO A 117 7.91 6.66 -6.92
C PRO A 117 7.44 5.76 -8.07
N PRO A 118 8.25 5.55 -9.13
CA PRO A 118 7.85 4.71 -10.27
C PRO A 118 7.60 3.24 -9.89
N HIS A 119 8.22 2.76 -8.81
CA HIS A 119 8.07 1.40 -8.29
C HIS A 119 6.91 1.24 -7.30
N TRP A 120 6.11 2.27 -7.05
CA TRP A 120 5.03 2.23 -6.06
C TRP A 120 3.67 2.44 -6.75
N GLY A 121 2.65 1.68 -6.37
CA GLY A 121 1.29 1.90 -6.87
C GLY A 121 0.29 0.85 -6.41
N GLY A 122 -0.90 0.90 -7.00
CA GLY A 122 -2.02 0.05 -6.66
C GLY A 122 -2.03 -1.29 -7.40
N TYR A 123 -2.67 -2.27 -6.78
CA TYR A 123 -3.17 -3.49 -7.39
C TYR A 123 -4.68 -3.57 -7.17
N ARG A 124 -5.41 -4.04 -8.18
CA ARG A 124 -6.84 -4.35 -8.15
C ARG A 124 -7.02 -5.86 -8.17
N LEU A 125 -7.58 -6.42 -7.11
CA LEU A 125 -7.99 -7.82 -7.03
C LEU A 125 -9.46 -7.90 -7.47
N TRP A 126 -9.69 -8.42 -8.67
CA TRP A 126 -11.02 -8.66 -9.21
C TRP A 126 -11.64 -9.87 -8.54
N ALA A 127 -12.85 -9.71 -8.03
CA ALA A 127 -13.53 -10.75 -7.27
C ALA A 127 -14.13 -11.79 -8.23
N ASP A 128 -13.44 -12.92 -8.37
CA ASP A 128 -13.97 -14.11 -9.06
C ASP A 128 -14.84 -14.95 -8.10
N ALA A 129 -14.43 -15.00 -6.83
CA ALA A 129 -15.15 -15.68 -5.77
C ALA A 129 -15.15 -14.86 -4.49
N VAL A 130 -16.28 -14.86 -3.78
CA VAL A 130 -16.45 -14.23 -2.46
C VAL A 130 -17.10 -15.23 -1.52
N GLU A 131 -16.44 -15.53 -0.41
CA GLU A 131 -16.97 -16.35 0.68
C GLU A 131 -17.37 -15.44 1.84
N LEU A 132 -18.61 -15.59 2.31
CA LEU A 132 -19.12 -14.90 3.50
C LEU A 132 -19.26 -15.92 4.62
N TRP A 133 -18.41 -15.80 5.64
CA TRP A 133 -18.45 -16.67 6.81
C TRP A 133 -18.98 -15.91 8.02
N VAL A 134 -19.87 -16.58 8.74
CA VAL A 134 -20.47 -16.13 10.00
C VAL A 134 -20.42 -17.31 10.95
N GLU A 135 -19.95 -17.08 12.17
CA GLU A 135 -19.92 -18.11 13.21
C GLU A 135 -21.32 -18.70 13.48
N GLY A 136 -21.38 -20.01 13.67
CA GLY A 136 -22.59 -20.72 14.08
C GLY A 136 -22.49 -21.21 15.53
N GLU A 137 -23.64 -21.31 16.22
CA GLU A 137 -23.70 -21.75 17.64
C GLU A 137 -23.07 -23.13 17.90
N ALA A 138 -23.01 -23.98 16.87
CA ALA A 138 -22.54 -25.36 16.97
C ALA A 138 -21.14 -25.62 16.36
N ARG A 139 -20.47 -24.57 15.85
CA ARG A 139 -19.19 -24.47 15.11
C ARG A 139 -19.37 -23.65 13.84
#